data_AF-A0A9X8VIL9-F1
#
_entry.id   AF-A0A9X8VIL9-F1
#
_cell.length_a   1.000
_cell.length_b   1.000
_cell.length_c   1.000
_cell.angle_alpha   90.00
_cell.angle_beta   90.00
_cell.angle_gamma   90.00
#
_symmetry.space_group_name_H-M   'P 1'
#
loop_
_entity.id
_entity.type
_entity.pdbx_description
1 polymer ?
#
loop_
_entity_poly.entity_id
_entity_poly.type
_entity_poly.pdbx_seq_one_letter_code
_entity_poly.pdbx_strand_id
1 'polypeptide(L)'
;PELNTSGKIGRYLSLVNYNINPITSAMFITATAPNPLIVSLIAKGTHGSFELSWSMWAVAALVPGLCSLIVMPLVIYLLYPPEVKSTPDAPRFAREKLQALGPVTLPEKITLGVFALLLVLWAGIPAMVFGPALAVNPTTAALIGLAVLLATGVLSWEDVLKHKGAWDTVVWFSALVMMASFLGKLGLIGWLSQTV
;
A
#
# COMPACT_ATOMS: atom_id res chain seq x y z
N PRO A 1 -17.64 -22.03 -7.00
CA PRO A 1 -18.32 -22.05 -8.32
C PRO A 1 -19.78 -22.53 -8.30
N GLU A 2 -20.45 -22.64 -7.15
CA GLU A 2 -21.67 -23.46 -7.01
C GLU A 2 -23.01 -22.74 -7.24
N LEU A 3 -23.05 -21.43 -7.51
CA LEU A 3 -24.34 -20.69 -7.52
C LEU A 3 -24.69 -19.90 -8.81
N ASN A 4 -23.94 -20.00 -9.92
CA ASN A 4 -24.20 -19.19 -11.14
C ASN A 4 -24.40 -17.68 -10.83
N THR A 5 -23.76 -17.16 -9.80
CA THR A 5 -23.89 -15.77 -9.30
C THR A 5 -22.96 -14.78 -9.97
N SER A 6 -22.08 -15.26 -10.86
CA SER A 6 -21.07 -14.47 -11.58
C SER A 6 -21.69 -13.33 -12.40
N GLY A 7 -22.85 -13.54 -13.03
CA GLY A 7 -23.56 -12.49 -13.80
C GLY A 7 -24.26 -11.42 -12.96
N LYS A 8 -24.66 -11.74 -11.72
CA LYS A 8 -25.56 -10.90 -10.92
C LYS A 8 -24.92 -9.58 -10.48
N ILE A 9 -23.84 -9.70 -9.71
CA ILE A 9 -23.07 -8.55 -9.21
C ILE A 9 -21.61 -8.94 -8.96
N GLY A 10 -21.35 -10.24 -8.75
CA GLY A 10 -20.04 -10.79 -8.44
C GLY A 10 -18.98 -10.41 -9.46
N ARG A 11 -19.24 -10.55 -10.77
CA ARG A 11 -18.25 -10.19 -11.81
C ARG A 11 -17.88 -8.71 -11.76
N TYR A 12 -18.86 -7.81 -11.64
CA TYR A 12 -18.61 -6.37 -11.54
C TYR A 12 -17.75 -6.07 -10.31
N LEU A 13 -18.14 -6.54 -9.13
CA LEU A 13 -17.40 -6.29 -7.88
C LEU A 13 -15.99 -6.90 -7.90
N SER A 14 -15.82 -8.11 -8.44
CA SER A 14 -14.51 -8.74 -8.58
C SER A 14 -13.60 -7.95 -9.52
N LEU A 15 -14.11 -7.44 -10.64
CA LEU A 15 -13.33 -6.63 -11.57
C LEU A 15 -12.97 -5.26 -10.98
N VAL A 16 -13.92 -4.59 -10.31
CA VAL A 16 -13.64 -3.34 -9.59
C VAL A 16 -12.59 -3.57 -8.51
N ASN A 17 -12.73 -4.62 -7.70
CA ASN A 17 -11.77 -4.96 -6.65
C ASN A 17 -10.38 -5.32 -7.22
N TYR A 18 -10.32 -5.99 -8.37
CA TYR A 18 -9.05 -6.27 -9.01
C TYR A 18 -8.36 -4.99 -9.51
N ASN A 19 -9.11 -4.08 -10.14
CA ASN A 19 -8.57 -2.86 -10.73
C ASN A 19 -8.35 -1.73 -9.70
N ILE A 20 -9.00 -1.77 -8.54
CA ILE A 20 -8.73 -0.80 -7.47
C ILE A 20 -7.32 -1.01 -6.89
N ASN A 21 -6.87 -2.25 -6.82
CA ASN A 21 -5.59 -2.63 -6.23
C ASN A 21 -4.37 -1.97 -6.89
N PRO A 22 -4.19 -2.00 -8.23
CA PRO A 22 -3.08 -1.30 -8.87
C PRO A 22 -3.18 0.23 -8.71
N ILE A 23 -4.39 0.80 -8.72
CA ILE A 23 -4.58 2.25 -8.53
C ILE A 23 -4.11 2.67 -7.14
N THR A 24 -4.61 2.01 -6.08
CA THR A 24 -4.20 2.31 -4.70
C THR A 24 -2.75 1.93 -4.44
N SER A 25 -2.24 0.89 -5.10
CA SER A 25 -0.80 0.54 -5.08
C SER A 25 0.07 1.65 -5.63
N ALA A 26 -0.37 2.37 -6.67
CA ALA A 26 0.36 3.51 -7.21
C ALA A 26 0.25 4.78 -6.32
N MET A 27 -0.80 4.90 -5.49
CA MET A 27 -1.04 6.10 -4.69
C MET A 27 -0.12 6.25 -3.47
N PHE A 28 0.44 5.16 -2.95
CA PHE A 28 1.23 5.20 -1.72
C PHE A 28 2.56 4.44 -1.85
N ILE A 29 3.65 5.03 -1.37
CA ILE A 29 4.98 4.36 -1.35
C ILE A 29 4.93 3.04 -0.60
N THR A 30 4.09 2.91 0.41
CA THR A 30 4.04 1.74 1.30
C THR A 30 3.05 0.68 0.85
N ALA A 31 2.35 0.87 -0.27
CA ALA A 31 1.32 -0.06 -0.71
C ALA A 31 1.87 -1.32 -1.40
N THR A 32 3.03 -1.23 -2.06
CA THR A 32 3.66 -2.37 -2.73
C THR A 32 5.17 -2.26 -2.72
N ALA A 33 5.87 -3.39 -2.71
CA ALA A 33 7.33 -3.47 -2.60
C ALA A 33 8.14 -2.80 -3.74
N PRO A 34 7.65 -2.68 -4.99
CA PRO A 34 8.32 -1.88 -6.02
C PRO A 34 8.44 -0.38 -5.67
N ASN A 35 7.52 0.17 -4.88
CA ASN A 35 7.49 1.62 -4.68
C ASN A 35 8.67 2.14 -3.83
N PRO A 36 9.03 1.52 -2.68
CA PRO A 36 10.24 1.91 -1.95
C PRO A 36 11.51 1.67 -2.77
N LEU A 37 11.51 0.68 -3.68
CA LEU A 37 12.62 0.48 -4.60
C LEU A 37 12.80 1.69 -5.53
N ILE A 38 11.72 2.22 -6.11
CA ILE A 38 11.77 3.45 -6.93
C ILE A 38 12.37 4.61 -6.14
N VAL A 39 11.92 4.83 -4.91
CA VAL A 39 12.47 5.87 -4.01
C VAL A 39 13.97 5.68 -3.83
N SER A 40 14.42 4.45 -3.55
CA SER A 40 15.84 4.15 -3.35
C SER A 40 16.68 4.33 -4.62
N LEU A 41 16.13 4.02 -5.80
CA LEU A 41 16.82 4.18 -7.07
C LEU A 41 16.94 5.66 -7.47
N ILE A 42 15.90 6.46 -7.22
CA ILE A 42 15.95 7.92 -7.41
C ILE A 42 17.04 8.50 -6.51
N ALA A 43 17.01 8.21 -5.20
CA ALA A 43 17.99 8.73 -4.26
C ALA A 43 19.43 8.36 -4.67
N LYS A 44 19.67 7.12 -5.11
CA LYS A 44 20.98 6.68 -5.64
C LYS A 44 21.36 7.41 -6.91
N GLY A 45 20.44 7.54 -7.87
CA GLY A 45 20.69 8.19 -9.17
C GLY A 45 20.93 9.69 -9.05
N THR A 46 20.34 10.36 -8.07
CA THR A 46 20.55 11.79 -7.78
C THR A 46 21.70 12.04 -6.80
N HIS A 47 22.52 11.03 -6.47
CA HIS A 47 23.59 11.12 -5.46
C HIS A 47 23.12 11.69 -4.11
N GLY A 48 21.90 11.36 -3.69
CA GLY A 48 21.30 11.84 -2.45
C GLY A 48 20.86 13.31 -2.44
N SER A 49 20.98 14.03 -3.56
CA SER A 49 20.52 15.43 -3.65
C SER A 49 18.99 15.59 -3.58
N PHE A 50 18.25 14.52 -3.86
CA PHE A 50 16.79 14.48 -3.79
C PHE A 50 16.34 13.17 -3.16
N GLU A 51 15.59 13.26 -2.06
CA GLU A 51 14.91 12.12 -1.45
C GLU A 51 13.40 12.29 -1.58
N LEU A 52 12.76 11.34 -2.24
CA LEU A 52 11.32 11.33 -2.40
C LEU A 52 10.66 10.86 -1.10
N SER A 53 10.01 11.79 -0.39
CA SER A 53 9.29 11.49 0.85
C SER A 53 7.95 10.83 0.56
N TRP A 54 7.42 10.13 1.57
CA TRP A 54 6.09 9.54 1.52
C TRP A 54 5.00 10.58 1.22
N SER A 55 5.06 11.74 1.88
CA SER A 55 4.10 12.82 1.68
C SER A 55 4.17 13.41 0.27
N MET A 56 5.37 13.62 -0.27
CA MET A 56 5.55 14.11 -1.64
C MET A 56 4.88 13.19 -2.65
N TRP A 57 5.12 11.88 -2.54
CA TRP A 57 4.48 10.89 -3.41
C TRP A 57 2.96 10.88 -3.25
N ALA A 58 2.47 10.80 -2.01
CA ALA A 58 1.04 10.71 -1.75
C ALA A 58 0.27 11.92 -2.29
N VAL A 59 0.82 13.14 -2.12
CA VAL A 59 0.23 14.37 -2.66
C VAL A 59 0.28 14.38 -4.19
N ALA A 60 1.41 14.00 -4.79
CA ALA A 60 1.55 13.95 -6.25
C ALA A 60 0.59 12.92 -6.89
N ALA A 61 0.39 11.77 -6.23
CA ALA A 61 -0.49 10.71 -6.72
C ALA A 61 -1.97 10.91 -6.36
N LEU A 62 -2.31 11.88 -5.50
CA LEU A 62 -3.66 12.06 -4.97
C LEU A 62 -4.67 12.37 -6.08
N VAL A 63 -4.42 13.41 -6.87
CA VAL A 63 -5.32 13.84 -7.95
C VAL A 63 -5.50 12.76 -9.02
N PRO A 64 -4.44 12.22 -9.66
CA PRO A 64 -4.61 11.18 -10.67
C PRO A 64 -5.19 9.88 -10.07
N GLY A 65 -4.85 9.56 -8.82
CA GLY A 65 -5.40 8.41 -8.10
C GLY A 65 -6.90 8.53 -7.87
N LEU A 66 -7.38 9.66 -7.33
CA LEU A 66 -8.81 9.91 -7.12
C LEU A 66 -9.59 9.93 -8.45
N CYS A 67 -9.05 10.56 -9.49
CA CYS A 67 -9.65 10.52 -10.82
C CYS A 67 -9.79 9.08 -11.31
N SER A 68 -8.73 8.28 -11.18
CA SER A 68 -8.75 6.86 -11.59
C SER A 68 -9.74 6.03 -10.76
N LEU A 69 -9.83 6.26 -9.45
CA LEU A 69 -10.78 5.58 -8.56
C LEU A 69 -12.24 5.90 -8.88
N ILE A 70 -12.53 7.10 -9.41
CA ILE A 70 -13.88 7.49 -9.83
C ILE A 70 -14.19 6.93 -11.23
N VAL A 71 -13.25 7.06 -12.17
CA VAL A 71 -13.47 6.68 -13.57
C VAL A 71 -13.50 5.17 -13.75
N MET A 72 -12.62 4.43 -13.06
CA MET A 72 -12.48 2.97 -13.25
C MET A 72 -13.80 2.21 -12.99
N PRO A 73 -14.53 2.43 -11.88
CA PRO A 73 -15.80 1.73 -11.66
C PRO A 73 -16.85 2.07 -12.72
N LEU A 74 -16.89 3.32 -13.20
CA LEU A 74 -17.82 3.74 -14.26
C LEU A 74 -17.54 3.03 -15.58
N VAL A 75 -16.26 2.90 -15.95
CA VAL A 75 -15.84 2.17 -17.17
C VAL A 75 -16.21 0.69 -17.04
N ILE A 76 -15.91 0.05 -15.91
CA ILE A 76 -16.27 -1.36 -15.68
C ILE A 76 -17.78 -1.54 -15.68
N TYR A 77 -18.54 -0.59 -15.11
CA TYR A 77 -20.00 -0.63 -15.11
C TYR A 77 -20.57 -0.56 -16.53
N LEU A 78 -19.96 0.22 -17.43
CA LEU A 78 -20.37 0.30 -18.84
C LEU A 78 -20.06 -0.99 -19.60
N LEU A 79 -18.87 -1.57 -19.40
CA LEU A 79 -18.43 -2.77 -20.12
C LEU A 79 -19.09 -4.07 -19.59
N TYR A 80 -19.28 -4.14 -18.29
CA TYR A 80 -19.78 -5.33 -17.59
C TYR A 80 -20.88 -4.93 -16.59
N PRO A 81 -22.03 -4.43 -17.08
CA PRO A 81 -23.10 -3.98 -16.21
C PRO A 81 -23.60 -5.15 -15.33
N PRO A 82 -23.74 -4.95 -14.01
CA PRO A 82 -24.31 -5.96 -13.14
C PRO A 82 -25.81 -6.09 -13.39
N GLU A 83 -26.33 -7.32 -13.35
CA GLU A 83 -27.77 -7.59 -13.46
C GLU A 83 -28.53 -7.08 -12.22
N VAL A 84 -27.92 -7.14 -11.03
CA VAL A 84 -28.48 -6.64 -9.77
C VAL A 84 -27.87 -5.28 -9.45
N LYS A 85 -28.71 -4.23 -9.52
CA LYS A 85 -28.31 -2.83 -9.29
C LYS A 85 -28.83 -2.23 -7.99
N SER A 86 -29.74 -2.93 -7.31
CA SER A 86 -30.35 -2.49 -6.05
C SER A 86 -30.35 -3.63 -5.05
N THR A 87 -29.87 -3.33 -3.84
CA THR A 87 -29.78 -4.29 -2.73
C THR A 87 -30.42 -3.63 -1.48
N PRO A 88 -31.75 -3.55 -1.42
CA PRO A 88 -32.45 -2.78 -0.36
C PRO A 88 -32.20 -3.33 1.05
N ASP A 89 -31.84 -4.62 1.17
CA ASP A 89 -31.49 -5.24 2.45
C ASP A 89 -30.05 -4.96 2.92
N ALA A 90 -29.17 -4.44 2.04
CA ALA A 90 -27.76 -4.24 2.37
C ALA A 90 -27.52 -3.28 3.57
N PRO A 91 -28.24 -2.14 3.70
CA PRO A 91 -28.08 -1.27 4.87
C PRO A 91 -28.49 -1.95 6.18
N ARG A 92 -29.57 -2.76 6.16
CA ARG A 92 -30.02 -3.53 7.32
C ARG A 92 -28.97 -4.58 7.69
N PHE A 93 -28.53 -5.36 6.73
CA PHE A 93 -27.48 -6.37 6.91
C PHE A 93 -26.18 -5.76 7.46
N ALA A 94 -25.75 -4.61 6.95
CA ALA A 94 -24.55 -3.91 7.43
C ALA A 94 -24.70 -3.47 8.89
N ARG A 95 -25.87 -2.97 9.30
CA ARG A 95 -26.15 -2.59 10.69
C ARG A 95 -26.16 -3.80 11.62
N GLU A 96 -26.78 -4.91 11.19
CA GLU A 96 -26.79 -6.16 11.96
C GLU A 96 -25.37 -6.71 12.15
N LYS A 97 -24.54 -6.70 11.10
CA LYS A 97 -23.12 -7.11 11.20
C LYS A 97 -22.30 -6.16 12.08
N LEU A 98 -22.53 -4.85 11.99
CA LEU A 98 -21.86 -3.87 12.86
C LEU A 98 -22.24 -4.07 14.33
N GLN A 99 -23.52 -4.32 14.62
CA GLN A 99 -23.97 -4.65 15.98
C GLN A 99 -23.35 -5.96 16.48
N ALA A 100 -23.22 -6.97 15.62
CA ALA A 100 -22.59 -8.24 15.95
C ALA A 100 -21.08 -8.13 16.22
N LEU A 101 -20.38 -7.19 15.59
CA LEU A 101 -18.96 -6.90 15.87
C LEU A 101 -18.76 -6.26 17.26
N GLY A 102 -19.75 -5.50 17.74
CA GLY A 102 -19.71 -4.86 19.06
C GLY A 102 -18.80 -3.62 19.12
N PRO A 103 -18.47 -3.14 20.32
CA PRO A 103 -17.63 -1.95 20.50
C PRO A 103 -16.16 -2.23 20.14
N VAL A 104 -15.48 -1.20 19.63
CA VAL A 104 -14.05 -1.28 19.26
C VAL A 104 -13.21 -1.73 20.45
N THR A 105 -12.52 -2.83 20.26
CA THR A 105 -11.69 -3.50 21.26
C THR A 105 -10.38 -2.74 21.50
N LEU A 106 -9.70 -3.03 22.62
CA LEU A 106 -8.42 -2.39 22.93
C LEU A 106 -7.34 -2.67 21.85
N PRO A 107 -7.16 -3.90 21.33
CA PRO A 107 -6.21 -4.17 20.25
C PRO A 107 -6.49 -3.38 18.97
N GLU A 108 -7.76 -3.19 18.61
CA GLU A 108 -8.15 -2.39 17.45
C GLU A 108 -7.81 -0.90 17.65
N LYS A 109 -8.03 -0.36 18.85
CA LYS A 109 -7.65 1.02 19.18
C LYS A 109 -6.14 1.23 19.12
N ILE A 110 -5.36 0.27 19.64
CA ILE A 110 -3.89 0.31 19.58
C ILE A 110 -3.43 0.28 18.12
N THR A 111 -3.98 -0.64 17.31
CA THR A 111 -3.68 -0.72 15.87
C THR A 111 -3.98 0.59 15.15
N LEU A 112 -5.13 1.20 15.42
CA LEU A 112 -5.51 2.51 14.85
C LEU A 112 -4.52 3.61 15.28
N GLY A 113 -4.10 3.61 16.56
CA GLY A 113 -3.10 4.53 17.08
C GLY A 113 -1.73 4.37 16.42
N VAL A 114 -1.28 3.14 16.21
CA VAL A 114 -0.04 2.84 15.47
C VAL A 114 -0.14 3.30 14.02
N PHE A 115 -1.27 3.07 13.37
CA PHE A 115 -1.49 3.56 12.01
C PHE A 115 -1.40 5.08 11.91
N ALA A 116 -2.05 5.80 12.84
CA ALA A 116 -1.96 7.27 12.91
C ALA A 116 -0.53 7.74 13.20
N LEU A 117 0.19 7.06 14.11
CA LEU A 117 1.61 7.34 14.39
C LEU A 117 2.47 7.20 13.13
N LEU A 118 2.30 6.12 12.36
CA LEU A 118 3.04 5.90 11.11
C LEU A 118 2.77 7.01 10.09
N LEU A 119 1.52 7.44 9.94
CA LEU A 119 1.18 8.55 9.05
C LEU A 119 1.85 9.86 9.49
N VAL A 120 1.89 10.15 10.79
CA VAL A 120 2.57 11.34 11.34
C VAL A 120 4.08 11.30 11.06
N LEU A 121 4.72 10.16 11.29
CA LEU A 121 6.14 9.96 11.01
C LEU A 121 6.45 10.08 9.51
N TRP A 122 5.67 9.41 8.66
CA TRP A 122 5.86 9.44 7.20
C TRP A 122 5.53 10.79 6.56
N ALA A 123 4.58 11.53 7.12
CA ALA A 123 4.28 12.88 6.69
C ALA A 123 5.42 13.87 7.02
N GLY A 124 6.40 13.46 7.83
CA GLY A 124 7.53 14.29 8.23
C GLY A 124 7.16 15.36 9.26
N ILE A 125 6.00 15.22 9.93
CA ILE A 125 5.51 16.19 10.91
C ILE A 125 6.55 16.46 12.03
N PRO A 126 7.26 15.46 12.58
CA PRO A 126 8.30 15.72 13.57
C PRO A 126 9.41 16.64 13.05
N ALA A 127 9.83 16.47 11.80
CA ALA A 127 10.84 17.32 11.18
C ALA A 127 10.33 18.74 10.91
N MET A 128 9.03 18.90 10.59
CA MET A 128 8.40 20.20 10.39
C MET A 128 8.26 21.00 11.68
N VAL A 129 7.96 20.34 12.80
CA VAL A 129 7.69 21.00 14.09
C VAL A 129 8.97 21.23 14.90
N PHE A 130 9.91 20.29 14.88
CA PHE A 130 11.09 20.29 15.75
C PHE A 130 12.42 20.43 15.00
N GLY A 131 12.37 20.56 13.67
CA GLY A 131 13.53 20.75 12.80
C GLY A 131 14.05 19.47 12.14
N PRO A 132 14.95 19.59 11.15
CA PRO A 132 15.36 18.49 10.28
C PRO A 132 16.10 17.36 11.01
N ALA A 133 16.64 17.61 12.20
CA ALA A 133 17.29 16.59 13.03
C ALA A 133 16.33 15.46 13.48
N LEU A 134 15.02 15.71 13.47
CA LEU A 134 13.98 14.72 13.80
C LEU A 134 13.32 14.11 12.56
N ALA A 135 13.97 14.20 11.40
CA ALA A 135 13.56 13.45 10.22
C ALA A 135 13.71 11.95 10.47
N VAL A 136 12.60 11.22 10.33
CA VAL A 136 12.56 9.76 10.46
C VAL A 136 12.43 9.15 9.08
N ASN A 137 13.41 8.33 8.67
CA ASN A 137 13.31 7.65 7.39
C ASN A 137 12.15 6.60 7.43
N PRO A 138 11.49 6.33 6.29
CA PRO A 138 10.30 5.49 6.26
C PRO A 138 10.48 4.09 6.86
N THR A 139 11.66 3.48 6.69
CA THR A 139 11.99 2.17 7.26
C THR A 139 12.01 2.19 8.79
N THR A 140 12.62 3.22 9.40
CA THR A 140 12.64 3.35 10.86
C THR A 140 11.24 3.57 11.41
N ALA A 141 10.42 4.40 10.73
CA ALA A 141 9.02 4.56 11.12
C ALA A 141 8.27 3.21 11.12
N ALA A 142 8.42 2.40 10.07
CA ALA A 142 7.81 1.07 10.00
C ALA A 142 8.28 0.14 11.14
N LEU A 143 9.58 0.15 11.47
CA LEU A 143 10.14 -0.63 12.58
C LEU A 143 9.63 -0.15 13.94
N ILE A 144 9.45 1.16 14.14
CA ILE A 144 8.82 1.72 15.35
C ILE A 144 7.39 1.20 15.48
N GLY A 145 6.59 1.24 14.40
CA GLY A 145 5.23 0.72 14.40
C GLY A 145 5.18 -0.77 14.75
N LEU A 146 6.04 -1.59 14.13
CA LEU A 146 6.16 -3.01 14.44
C LEU A 146 6.56 -3.25 15.91
N ALA A 147 7.54 -2.49 16.42
CA ALA A 147 7.98 -2.59 17.81
C ALA A 147 6.85 -2.28 18.80
N VAL A 148 6.04 -1.25 18.52
CA VAL A 148 4.87 -0.90 19.35
C VAL A 148 3.84 -2.03 19.32
N LEU A 149 3.53 -2.61 18.16
CA LEU A 149 2.57 -3.71 18.04
C LEU A 149 3.02 -4.98 18.78
N LEU A 150 4.32 -5.29 18.73
CA LEU A 150 4.91 -6.40 19.48
C LEU A 150 4.92 -6.12 21.00
N ALA A 151 5.34 -4.91 21.42
CA ALA A 151 5.42 -4.54 22.82
C ALA A 151 4.05 -4.46 23.50
N THR A 152 3.00 -4.09 22.76
CA THR A 152 1.61 -4.05 23.25
C THR A 152 0.93 -5.42 23.23
N GLY A 153 1.56 -6.44 22.67
CA GLY A 153 1.00 -7.79 22.54
C GLY A 153 -0.16 -7.90 21.55
N VAL A 154 -0.40 -6.85 20.75
CA VAL A 154 -1.40 -6.87 19.67
C VAL A 154 -0.97 -7.84 18.57
N LEU A 155 0.33 -7.96 18.36
CA LEU A 155 0.92 -8.88 17.41
C LEU A 155 1.94 -9.75 18.14
N SER A 156 1.89 -11.08 17.95
CA SER A 156 2.88 -11.99 18.54
C SER A 156 4.06 -12.19 17.61
N TRP A 157 5.22 -12.58 18.15
CA TRP A 157 6.38 -12.93 17.32
C TRP A 157 6.06 -14.07 16.34
N GLU A 158 5.21 -15.01 16.74
CA GLU A 158 4.77 -16.11 15.90
C GLU A 158 3.93 -15.63 14.71
N ASP A 159 3.10 -14.59 14.90
CA ASP A 159 2.32 -13.97 13.81
C ASP A 159 3.25 -13.36 12.76
N VAL A 160 4.34 -12.71 13.17
CA VAL A 160 5.37 -12.17 12.25
C VAL A 160 6.01 -13.28 11.43
N LEU A 161 6.43 -14.36 12.10
CA LEU A 161 7.10 -15.49 11.43
C LEU A 161 6.16 -16.23 10.46
N LYS A 162 4.88 -16.36 10.80
CA LYS A 162 3.89 -17.04 9.96
C LYS A 162 3.45 -16.21 8.76
N HIS A 163 3.77 -14.92 8.71
CA HIS A 163 3.35 -14.03 7.62
C HIS A 163 4.17 -14.24 6.33
N LYS A 164 3.92 -15.37 5.64
CA LYS A 164 4.70 -15.83 4.47
C LYS A 164 4.81 -14.79 3.35
N GLY A 165 3.77 -13.98 3.12
CA GLY A 165 3.77 -12.98 2.05
C GLY A 165 4.86 -11.92 2.21
N ALA A 166 5.12 -11.46 3.44
CA ALA A 166 6.22 -10.53 3.69
C ALA A 166 7.59 -11.17 3.46
N TRP A 167 7.79 -12.41 3.93
CA TRP A 167 9.04 -13.14 3.73
C TRP A 167 9.33 -13.44 2.26
N ASP A 168 8.30 -13.89 1.51
CA ASP A 168 8.40 -14.13 0.08
C ASP A 168 8.79 -12.86 -0.69
N THR A 169 8.13 -11.74 -0.35
CA THR A 169 8.47 -10.42 -0.90
C THR A 169 9.93 -10.05 -0.61
N VAL A 170 10.40 -10.19 0.64
CA VAL A 170 11.80 -9.88 1.01
C VAL A 170 12.79 -10.72 0.20
N VAL A 171 12.55 -12.02 0.06
CA VAL A 171 13.46 -12.93 -0.66
C VAL A 171 13.51 -12.60 -2.15
N TRP A 172 12.35 -12.52 -2.81
CA TRP A 172 12.29 -12.24 -4.25
C TRP A 172 12.79 -10.84 -4.60
N PHE A 173 12.41 -9.82 -3.83
CA PHE A 173 12.91 -8.46 -4.08
C PHE A 173 14.42 -8.35 -3.88
N SER A 174 14.98 -9.02 -2.88
CA SER A 174 16.44 -8.99 -2.65
C SER A 174 17.20 -9.56 -3.86
N ALA A 175 16.73 -10.68 -4.42
CA ALA A 175 17.31 -11.28 -5.60
C ALA A 175 17.19 -10.37 -6.84
N LEU A 176 16.02 -9.77 -7.08
CA LEU A 176 15.79 -8.85 -8.20
C LEU A 176 16.68 -7.60 -8.13
N VAL A 177 16.78 -6.98 -6.95
CA VAL A 177 17.63 -5.79 -6.74
C VAL A 177 19.11 -6.13 -6.94
N MET A 178 19.55 -7.31 -6.51
CA MET A 178 20.91 -7.80 -6.75
C MET A 178 21.19 -7.95 -8.24
N MET A 179 20.29 -8.59 -9.00
CA MET A 179 20.44 -8.76 -10.45
C MET A 179 20.49 -7.41 -11.18
N ALA A 180 19.56 -6.49 -10.87
CA ALA A 180 19.56 -5.14 -11.44
C ALA A 180 20.86 -4.38 -11.16
N SER A 181 21.41 -4.54 -9.95
CA SER A 181 22.70 -3.92 -9.58
C SER A 181 23.87 -4.49 -10.40
N PHE A 182 23.88 -5.79 -10.67
CA PHE A 182 24.91 -6.41 -11.52
C PHE A 182 24.80 -5.99 -12.98
N LEU A 183 23.59 -5.82 -13.52
CA LEU A 183 23.42 -5.30 -14.87
C LEU A 183 24.01 -3.89 -15.03
N GLY A 184 23.91 -3.05 -13.99
CA GLY A 184 24.58 -1.75 -13.95
C GLY A 184 26.10 -1.88 -13.91
N LYS A 185 26.64 -2.71 -12.99
CA LYS A 185 28.09 -2.92 -12.84
C LYS A 185 28.76 -3.54 -14.06
N LEU A 186 28.07 -4.44 -14.76
CA LEU A 186 28.57 -5.11 -15.96
C LEU A 186 28.47 -4.23 -17.22
N GLY A 187 27.98 -3.00 -17.10
CA GLY A 187 27.93 -2.03 -18.20
C GLY A 187 26.77 -2.21 -19.18
N LEU A 188 25.89 -3.19 -18.97
CA LEU A 188 24.74 -3.41 -19.86
C LEU A 188 23.79 -2.20 -19.89
N ILE A 189 23.48 -1.63 -18.72
CA ILE A 189 22.60 -0.45 -18.61
C ILE A 189 23.23 0.76 -19.31
N GLY A 190 24.54 0.96 -19.12
CA GLY A 190 25.27 2.06 -19.76
C GLY A 190 25.33 1.91 -21.28
N TRP A 191 25.63 0.71 -21.77
CA TRP A 191 25.63 0.40 -23.20
C TRP A 191 24.24 0.62 -23.82
N LEU A 192 23.18 0.12 -23.18
CA LEU A 192 21.82 0.24 -23.70
C LEU A 192 21.36 1.70 -23.75
N SER A 193 21.63 2.47 -22.69
CA SER A 193 21.26 3.89 -22.61
C SER A 193 22.00 4.79 -23.61
N GLN A 194 23.14 4.35 -24.15
CA GLN A 194 23.87 5.08 -25.18
C GLN A 194 23.49 4.66 -26.60
N THR A 195 22.90 3.47 -26.75
CA THR A 195 22.63 2.85 -28.07
C THR A 195 21.16 2.99 -28.51
N VAL A 196 20.22 3.09 -27.55
CA VAL A 196 18.77 3.24 -27.78
C VAL A 196 18.33 4.60 -27.25
#